data_AF-A0A1Y3Q9R9-F1
#
_entry.id   AF-A0A1Y3Q9R9-F1
#
_cell.length_a   1.000
_cell.length_b   1.000
_cell.length_c   1.000
_cell.angle_alpha   90.00
_cell.angle_beta   90.00
_cell.angle_gamma   90.00
#
_symmetry.space_group_name_H-M   'P 1'
#
loop_
_entity.id
_entity.type
_entity.pdbx_description
1 polymer ?
#
loop_
_entity_poly.entity_id
_entity_poly.type
_entity_poly.pdbx_seq_one_letter_code
_entity_poly.pdbx_strand_id
1 'polypeptide(L)'
;MIDLHAHLLPGVDDGPTTWDEALEMVRMAAADGVTAMVATSHMMPGDAYPNTRERLLALTAELRERVRAEGIAMDIYPGAEVFMTLDTAERLARGELLTYCDANRYLLLEMPATEMPAYAVNVIDDLRLQGVTPIIAHPERNLDIIQRPSLAQALVERGALLQVTASSLRAAPPVRAAARFLMGRGLVHFLASDAHGIYHRRPRVGSYLDLACEWVGKTAVERMVIHNPAAVLAGKPLEPYRDSGRRMRARGLLQSMVQRLTAR
;
A
#
# COMPACT_ATOMS: atom_id res chain seq x y z
N MET A 1 7.69 1.65 -11.60
CA MET A 1 6.66 1.24 -10.61
C MET A 1 6.06 2.49 -9.98
N ILE A 2 4.93 2.36 -9.29
CA ILE A 2 4.30 3.45 -8.55
C ILE A 2 4.23 3.06 -7.08
N ASP A 3 4.73 3.93 -6.21
CA ASP A 3 4.71 3.72 -4.76
C ASP A 3 3.62 4.59 -4.12
N LEU A 4 2.55 3.97 -3.62
CA LEU A 4 1.42 4.69 -3.06
C LEU A 4 1.60 5.08 -1.58
N HIS A 5 2.63 4.60 -0.89
CA HIS A 5 2.74 4.81 0.55
C HIS A 5 4.20 5.11 0.91
N ALA A 6 4.48 6.39 1.22
CA ALA A 6 5.77 6.84 1.72
C ALA A 6 5.65 8.16 2.50
N HIS A 7 6.42 8.29 3.58
CA HIS A 7 6.50 9.46 4.43
C HIS A 7 7.66 10.30 3.92
N LEU A 8 7.37 11.20 2.98
CA LEU A 8 8.37 11.96 2.23
C LEU A 8 8.51 13.41 2.71
N LEU A 9 7.56 13.91 3.51
CA LEU A 9 7.47 15.32 3.84
C LEU A 9 8.27 15.58 5.13
N PRO A 10 9.19 16.56 5.14
CA PRO A 10 10.06 16.75 6.28
C PRO A 10 9.37 17.41 7.47
N GLY A 11 9.62 16.89 8.67
CA GLY A 11 9.24 17.54 9.93
C GLY A 11 7.74 17.57 10.22
N VAL A 12 6.96 16.68 9.61
CA VAL A 12 5.51 16.54 9.84
C VAL A 12 5.11 15.22 10.49
N ASP A 13 5.97 14.21 10.44
CA ASP A 13 5.78 12.92 11.09
C ASP A 13 7.14 12.26 11.39
N ASP A 14 7.16 10.94 11.54
CA ASP A 14 8.36 10.11 11.74
C ASP A 14 9.12 9.77 10.45
N GLY A 15 8.81 10.45 9.34
CA GLY A 15 9.58 10.45 8.10
C GLY A 15 10.86 11.31 8.17
N PRO A 16 11.27 11.93 7.04
CA PRO A 16 12.48 12.74 7.01
C PRO A 16 12.38 13.97 7.91
N THR A 17 13.52 14.47 8.35
CA THR A 17 13.61 15.70 9.16
C THR A 17 13.98 16.92 8.32
N THR A 18 14.58 16.70 7.15
CA THR A 18 15.07 17.77 6.26
C THR A 18 14.66 17.54 4.80
N TRP A 19 14.68 18.61 4.01
CA TRP A 19 14.45 18.51 2.56
C TRP A 19 15.53 17.69 1.85
N ASP A 20 16.78 17.72 2.32
CA ASP A 20 17.86 16.94 1.72
C ASP A 20 17.62 15.43 1.91
N GLU A 21 17.15 15.02 3.10
CA GLU A 21 16.73 13.64 3.36
C GLU A 21 15.55 13.23 2.48
N ALA A 22 14.52 14.09 2.37
CA ALA A 22 13.36 13.83 1.52
C ALA A 22 13.77 13.65 0.04
N LEU A 23 14.62 14.52 -0.49
CA LEU A 23 15.14 14.43 -1.85
C LEU A 23 15.96 13.15 -2.05
N GLU A 24 16.77 12.76 -1.07
CA GLU A 24 17.53 11.52 -1.14
C GLU A 24 16.64 10.28 -1.12
N MET A 25 15.56 10.28 -0.33
CA MET A 25 14.54 9.22 -0.40
C MET A 25 13.96 9.11 -1.81
N VAL A 26 13.64 10.24 -2.46
CA VAL A 26 13.13 10.24 -3.84
C VAL A 26 14.16 9.71 -4.83
N ARG A 27 15.45 10.07 -4.71
CA ARG A 27 16.54 9.53 -5.54
C ARG A 27 16.68 8.01 -5.36
N MET A 28 16.61 7.52 -4.12
CA MET A 28 16.66 6.10 -3.82
C MET A 28 15.49 5.34 -4.45
N ALA A 29 14.29 5.89 -4.40
CA ALA A 29 13.10 5.31 -5.03
C ALA A 29 13.25 5.26 -6.56
N ALA A 30 13.72 6.35 -7.18
CA ALA A 30 13.98 6.41 -8.61
C ALA A 30 15.01 5.37 -9.05
N ALA A 31 16.11 5.22 -8.30
CA ALA A 31 17.14 4.21 -8.55
C ALA A 31 16.62 2.77 -8.38
N ASP A 32 15.60 2.56 -7.56
CA ASP A 32 14.91 1.28 -7.38
C ASP A 32 13.79 1.05 -8.43
N GLY A 33 13.63 1.96 -9.39
CA GLY A 33 12.70 1.82 -10.53
C GLY A 33 11.29 2.38 -10.28
N VAL A 34 11.11 3.19 -9.24
CA VAL A 34 9.86 3.94 -9.00
C VAL A 34 9.84 5.18 -9.89
N THR A 35 8.70 5.48 -10.48
CA THR A 35 8.49 6.62 -11.39
C THR A 35 7.44 7.59 -10.89
N ALA A 36 6.60 7.17 -9.93
CA ALA A 36 5.67 8.03 -9.23
C ALA A 36 5.56 7.61 -7.76
N MET A 37 5.45 8.60 -6.87
CA MET A 37 5.23 8.40 -5.44
C MET A 37 4.06 9.25 -4.94
N VAL A 38 3.35 8.74 -3.93
CA VAL A 38 2.41 9.54 -3.14
C VAL A 38 3.04 9.82 -1.78
N ALA A 39 3.10 11.10 -1.40
CA ALA A 39 3.47 11.49 -0.05
C ALA A 39 2.26 11.27 0.87
N THR A 40 2.35 10.32 1.80
CA THR A 40 1.23 9.89 2.65
C THR A 40 1.57 10.04 4.13
N SER A 41 2.07 11.22 4.51
CA SER A 41 2.37 11.51 5.92
C SER A 41 1.16 11.30 6.83
N HIS A 42 1.43 10.97 8.09
CA HIS A 42 0.39 10.62 9.06
C HIS A 42 -0.62 11.76 9.29
N MET A 43 -1.90 11.42 9.31
CA MET A 43 -2.99 12.27 9.81
C MET A 43 -3.71 11.54 10.94
N MET A 44 -3.38 11.91 12.17
CA MET A 44 -3.94 11.27 13.37
C MET A 44 -4.57 12.30 14.31
N PRO A 45 -5.67 11.94 14.99
CA PRO A 45 -6.22 12.78 16.05
C PRO A 45 -5.22 12.96 17.19
N GLY A 46 -5.26 14.12 17.83
CA GLY A 46 -4.37 14.50 18.93
C GLY A 46 -3.10 15.24 18.47
N ASP A 47 -2.16 15.41 19.39
CA ASP A 47 -1.01 16.29 19.20
C ASP A 47 0.24 15.60 18.63
N ALA A 48 0.19 14.28 18.43
CA ALA A 48 1.35 13.52 17.96
C ALA A 48 1.81 13.98 16.56
N TYR A 49 0.87 14.07 15.61
CA TYR A 49 1.11 14.61 14.27
C TYR A 49 -0.09 15.48 13.83
N PRO A 50 -0.12 16.77 14.16
CA PRO A 50 -1.24 17.67 13.87
C PRO A 50 -1.22 18.13 12.40
N ASN A 51 -1.16 17.18 11.48
CA ASN A 51 -1.15 17.44 10.05
C ASN A 51 -2.55 17.75 9.56
N THR A 52 -2.69 18.85 8.83
CA THR A 52 -3.92 19.23 8.14
C THR A 52 -3.80 18.93 6.66
N ARG A 53 -4.95 18.76 6.00
CA ARG A 53 -5.03 18.60 4.55
C ARG A 53 -4.28 19.71 3.80
N GLU A 54 -4.46 20.96 4.21
CA GLU A 54 -3.85 22.13 3.58
C GLU A 54 -2.33 22.12 3.73
N ARG A 55 -1.83 21.75 4.93
CA ARG A 55 -0.40 21.68 5.21
C ARG A 55 0.27 20.61 4.35
N LEU A 56 -0.32 19.42 4.26
CA LEU A 56 0.22 18.31 3.46
C LEU A 56 0.18 18.62 1.96
N LEU A 57 -0.88 19.28 1.47
CA LEU A 57 -0.95 19.75 0.08
C LEU A 57 0.16 20.75 -0.24
N ALA A 58 0.39 21.75 0.63
CA ALA A 58 1.42 22.76 0.44
C ALA A 58 2.83 22.15 0.43
N LEU A 59 3.14 21.28 1.39
CA LEU A 59 4.44 20.60 1.47
C LEU A 59 4.67 19.64 0.30
N THR A 60 3.62 18.96 -0.17
CA THR A 60 3.72 18.11 -1.37
C THR A 60 4.03 18.95 -2.61
N ALA A 61 3.40 20.12 -2.76
CA ALA A 61 3.69 21.02 -3.85
C ALA A 61 5.16 21.50 -3.79
N GLU A 62 5.65 21.86 -2.60
CA GLU A 62 7.05 22.23 -2.40
C GLU A 62 8.01 21.08 -2.72
N LEU A 63 7.72 19.85 -2.28
CA LEU A 63 8.51 18.67 -2.62
C LEU A 63 8.59 18.48 -4.14
N ARG A 64 7.47 18.63 -4.85
CA ARG A 64 7.41 18.51 -6.31
C ARG A 64 8.30 19.53 -7.01
N GLU A 65 8.29 20.79 -6.55
CA GLU A 65 9.15 21.83 -7.12
C GLU A 65 10.63 21.54 -6.88
N ARG A 66 10.99 21.08 -5.66
CA ARG A 66 12.37 20.70 -5.32
C ARG A 66 12.86 19.50 -6.13
N VAL A 67 12.04 18.46 -6.27
CA VAL A 67 12.32 17.28 -7.11
C VAL A 67 12.58 17.69 -8.56
N ARG A 68 11.77 18.62 -9.10
CA ARG A 68 11.97 19.15 -10.46
C ARG A 68 13.25 19.97 -10.58
N ALA A 69 13.56 20.82 -9.60
CA ALA A 69 14.77 21.65 -9.59
C ALA A 69 16.05 20.79 -9.57
N GLU A 70 16.01 19.64 -8.88
CA GLU A 70 17.09 18.64 -8.84
C GLU A 70 17.17 17.76 -10.10
N GLY A 71 16.23 17.90 -11.04
CA GLY A 71 16.19 17.11 -12.26
C GLY A 71 15.88 15.61 -12.02
N ILE A 72 15.25 15.27 -10.89
CA ILE A 72 14.89 13.89 -10.58
C ILE A 72 13.62 13.53 -11.35
N ALA A 73 13.68 12.50 -12.20
CA ALA A 73 12.56 12.01 -13.00
C ALA A 73 11.53 11.24 -12.14
N MET A 74 10.77 11.97 -11.31
CA MET A 74 9.77 11.42 -10.41
C MET A 74 8.52 12.30 -10.37
N ASP A 75 7.35 11.68 -10.52
CA ASP A 75 6.08 12.33 -10.24
C ASP A 75 5.71 12.21 -8.75
N ILE A 76 5.38 13.33 -8.11
CA ILE A 76 4.98 13.38 -6.70
C ILE A 76 3.52 13.80 -6.59
N TYR A 77 2.72 12.99 -5.88
CA TYR A 77 1.29 13.20 -5.65
C TYR A 77 0.97 13.39 -4.16
N PRO A 78 -0.07 14.17 -3.83
CA PRO A 78 -0.49 14.33 -2.44
C PRO A 78 -1.35 13.15 -1.97
N GLY A 79 -1.27 12.86 -0.68
CA GLY A 79 -2.09 11.90 0.04
C GLY A 79 -1.83 12.03 1.54
N ALA A 80 -2.44 11.15 2.32
CA ALA A 80 -2.17 11.01 3.74
C ALA A 80 -2.45 9.58 4.18
N GLU A 81 -1.69 9.08 5.15
CA GLU A 81 -2.08 7.91 5.93
C GLU A 81 -2.97 8.38 7.08
N VAL A 82 -4.28 8.15 6.97
CA VAL A 82 -5.24 8.58 7.98
C VAL A 82 -5.40 7.50 9.03
N PHE A 83 -5.18 7.83 10.30
CA PHE A 83 -5.46 6.92 11.39
C PHE A 83 -6.97 6.74 11.59
N MET A 84 -7.43 5.50 11.54
CA MET A 84 -8.84 5.15 11.57
C MET A 84 -9.45 5.41 12.95
N THR A 85 -10.44 6.28 12.95
CA THR A 85 -11.29 6.64 14.09
C THR A 85 -12.76 6.39 13.77
N LEU A 86 -13.62 6.32 14.80
CA LEU A 86 -15.05 6.10 14.61
C LEU A 86 -15.70 7.18 13.72
N ASP A 87 -15.22 8.43 13.82
CA ASP A 87 -15.71 9.59 13.08
C ASP A 87 -14.97 9.81 11.74
N THR A 88 -14.14 8.88 11.27
CA THR A 88 -13.34 9.03 10.02
C THR A 88 -14.20 9.48 8.84
N ALA A 89 -15.36 8.86 8.65
CA ALA A 89 -16.26 9.19 7.55
C ALA A 89 -16.87 10.60 7.70
N GLU A 90 -17.14 11.05 8.93
CA GLU A 90 -17.62 12.41 9.21
C GLU A 90 -16.53 13.44 8.96
N ARG A 91 -15.30 13.17 9.41
CA ARG A 91 -14.12 14.01 9.17
C ARG A 91 -13.85 14.18 7.68
N LEU A 92 -13.99 13.10 6.90
CA LEU A 92 -13.91 13.17 5.43
C LEU A 92 -14.99 14.09 4.85
N ALA A 93 -16.25 13.92 5.26
CA ALA A 93 -17.37 14.73 4.78
C ALA A 93 -17.21 16.22 5.13
N ARG A 94 -16.53 16.55 6.24
CA ARG A 94 -16.17 17.92 6.62
C ARG A 94 -14.96 18.48 5.85
N GLY A 95 -14.33 17.69 4.98
CA GLY A 95 -13.17 18.09 4.19
C GLY A 95 -11.84 18.11 4.97
N GLU A 96 -11.80 17.47 6.14
CA GLU A 96 -10.63 17.51 7.04
C GLU A 96 -9.53 16.53 6.63
N LEU A 97 -9.86 15.50 5.83
CA LEU A 97 -8.97 14.41 5.48
C LEU A 97 -8.46 14.52 4.05
N LEU A 98 -7.19 14.16 3.83
CA LEU A 98 -6.57 14.16 2.51
C LEU A 98 -6.62 12.77 1.87
N THR A 99 -7.43 12.63 0.82
CA THR A 99 -7.45 11.43 -0.03
C THR A 99 -6.28 11.40 -1.01
N TYR A 100 -6.04 10.25 -1.64
CA TYR A 100 -5.09 10.15 -2.75
C TYR A 100 -5.42 11.15 -3.85
N CYS A 101 -4.39 11.92 -4.25
CA CYS A 101 -4.48 12.98 -5.26
C CYS A 101 -5.53 14.06 -4.94
N ASP A 102 -6.01 14.12 -3.68
CA ASP A 102 -7.10 14.99 -3.25
C ASP A 102 -8.37 14.87 -4.12
N ALA A 103 -8.60 13.67 -4.68
CA ALA A 103 -9.63 13.43 -5.68
C ALA A 103 -10.97 12.93 -5.09
N ASN A 104 -11.04 12.71 -3.78
CA ASN A 104 -12.20 12.13 -3.08
C ASN A 104 -12.64 10.76 -3.64
N ARG A 105 -11.67 9.86 -3.86
CA ARG A 105 -11.90 8.52 -4.44
C ARG A 105 -11.30 7.37 -3.65
N TYR A 106 -10.08 7.55 -3.15
CA TYR A 106 -9.34 6.54 -2.42
C TYR A 106 -8.73 7.16 -1.16
N LEU A 107 -8.90 6.50 -0.02
CA LEU A 107 -8.38 6.96 1.27
C LEU A 107 -7.49 5.87 1.88
N LEU A 108 -6.23 6.18 2.18
CA LEU A 108 -5.35 5.28 2.92
C LEU A 108 -5.70 5.35 4.41
N LEU A 109 -6.00 4.20 5.01
CA LEU A 109 -6.39 4.07 6.39
C LEU A 109 -5.45 3.15 7.16
N GLU A 110 -4.92 3.66 8.24
CA GLU A 110 -4.19 2.88 9.23
C GLU A 110 -5.11 2.45 10.37
N MET A 111 -5.01 1.18 10.78
CA MET A 111 -5.65 0.68 12.01
C MET A 111 -4.62 0.63 13.14
N PRO A 112 -5.05 0.66 14.41
CA PRO A 112 -4.16 0.37 15.53
C PRO A 112 -3.35 -0.92 15.29
N ALA A 113 -2.05 -0.90 15.55
CA ALA A 113 -1.22 -2.09 15.35
C ALA A 113 -1.65 -3.26 16.26
N THR A 114 -2.24 -2.96 17.42
CA THR A 114 -2.56 -3.95 18.46
C THR A 114 -3.86 -4.71 18.24
N GLU A 115 -4.81 -4.16 17.49
CA GLU A 115 -6.14 -4.75 17.31
C GLU A 115 -6.85 -4.20 16.08
N MET A 116 -7.78 -4.97 15.53
CA MET A 116 -8.72 -4.45 14.53
C MET A 116 -9.91 -3.81 15.26
N PRO A 117 -10.18 -2.51 15.08
CA PRO A 117 -11.27 -1.86 15.79
C PRO A 117 -12.62 -2.49 15.44
N ALA A 118 -13.49 -2.69 16.44
CA ALA A 118 -14.82 -3.25 16.24
C ALA A 118 -15.69 -2.41 15.26
N TYR A 119 -15.41 -1.11 15.17
CA TYR A 119 -16.09 -0.18 14.25
C TYR A 119 -15.51 -0.14 12.83
N ALA A 120 -14.41 -0.85 12.54
CA ALA A 120 -13.70 -0.74 11.27
C ALA A 120 -14.60 -1.04 10.06
N VAL A 121 -15.48 -2.04 10.17
CA VAL A 121 -16.43 -2.39 9.11
C VAL A 121 -17.46 -1.27 8.87
N ASN A 122 -17.96 -0.64 9.92
CA ASN A 122 -18.90 0.48 9.79
C ASN A 122 -18.24 1.68 9.12
N VAL A 123 -17.01 2.01 9.51
CA VAL A 123 -16.24 3.09 8.86
C VAL A 123 -16.03 2.79 7.38
N ILE A 124 -15.75 1.54 7.01
CA ILE A 124 -15.63 1.14 5.60
C ILE A 124 -16.96 1.34 4.88
N ASP A 125 -18.07 0.85 5.42
CA ASP A 125 -19.39 0.97 4.81
C ASP A 125 -19.78 2.46 4.61
N ASP A 126 -19.53 3.31 5.61
CA ASP A 126 -19.81 4.75 5.55
C ASP A 126 -18.98 5.48 4.49
N LEU A 127 -17.68 5.19 4.41
CA LEU A 127 -16.81 5.73 3.36
C LEU A 127 -17.27 5.30 1.96
N ARG A 128 -17.67 4.04 1.81
CA ARG A 128 -18.19 3.49 0.56
C ARG A 128 -19.49 4.16 0.13
N LEU A 129 -20.39 4.46 1.08
CA LEU A 129 -21.61 5.24 0.82
C LEU A 129 -21.32 6.66 0.34
N GLN A 130 -20.21 7.26 0.80
CA GLN A 130 -19.72 8.54 0.30
C GLN A 130 -18.98 8.44 -1.06
N GLY A 131 -18.89 7.26 -1.66
CA GLY A 131 -18.22 7.02 -2.94
C GLY A 131 -16.68 6.93 -2.83
N VAL A 132 -16.14 6.83 -1.62
CA VAL A 132 -14.71 6.70 -1.34
C VAL A 132 -14.36 5.25 -1.01
N THR A 133 -13.28 4.75 -1.61
CA THR A 133 -12.80 3.39 -1.39
C THR A 133 -11.66 3.40 -0.38
N PRO A 134 -11.83 2.80 0.81
CA PRO A 134 -10.75 2.71 1.77
C PRO A 134 -9.68 1.71 1.31
N ILE A 135 -8.43 2.08 1.50
CA ILE A 135 -7.24 1.24 1.32
C ILE A 135 -6.64 1.04 2.71
N ILE A 136 -6.67 -0.18 3.24
CA ILE A 136 -6.10 -0.49 4.55
C ILE A 136 -4.58 -0.63 4.41
N ALA A 137 -3.86 0.21 5.13
CA ALA A 137 -2.41 0.22 5.21
C ALA A 137 -1.92 -0.98 6.03
N HIS A 138 -0.86 -1.62 5.53
CA HIS A 138 -0.06 -2.68 6.16
C HIS A 138 -0.82 -3.64 7.12
N PRO A 139 -1.95 -4.25 6.68
CA PRO A 139 -2.75 -5.12 7.54
C PRO A 139 -1.98 -6.34 8.04
N GLU A 140 -0.87 -6.72 7.39
CA GLU A 140 0.02 -7.78 7.83
C GLU A 140 0.78 -7.48 9.14
N ARG A 141 0.73 -6.24 9.62
CA ARG A 141 1.35 -5.80 10.88
C ARG A 141 0.38 -5.73 12.05
N ASN A 142 -0.93 -5.77 11.79
CA ASN A 142 -1.96 -5.73 12.82
C ASN A 142 -2.03 -7.06 13.57
N LEU A 143 -1.95 -7.05 14.91
CA LEU A 143 -1.86 -8.27 15.72
C LEU A 143 -3.08 -9.18 15.58
N ASP A 144 -4.28 -8.62 15.45
CA ASP A 144 -5.50 -9.39 15.24
C ASP A 144 -5.48 -10.10 13.89
N ILE A 145 -5.03 -9.42 12.83
CA ILE A 145 -4.90 -9.99 11.49
C ILE A 145 -3.77 -11.02 11.43
N ILE A 146 -2.66 -10.81 12.15
CA ILE A 146 -1.59 -11.81 12.29
C ILE A 146 -2.14 -13.10 12.91
N GLN A 147 -2.95 -12.97 13.98
CA GLN A 147 -3.53 -14.13 14.66
C GLN A 147 -4.67 -14.77 13.87
N ARG A 148 -5.48 -13.96 13.19
CA ARG A 148 -6.68 -14.36 12.45
C ARG A 148 -6.71 -13.67 11.08
N PRO A 149 -5.93 -14.14 10.09
CA PRO A 149 -5.84 -13.50 8.77
C PRO A 149 -7.16 -13.41 8.00
N SER A 150 -8.18 -14.21 8.37
CA SER A 150 -9.53 -14.11 7.81
C SER A 150 -10.24 -12.79 8.12
N LEU A 151 -9.82 -12.05 9.15
CA LEU A 151 -10.35 -10.71 9.43
C LEU A 151 -10.10 -9.74 8.27
N ALA A 152 -8.94 -9.84 7.62
CA ALA A 152 -8.64 -9.03 6.44
C ALA A 152 -9.58 -9.35 5.26
N GLN A 153 -10.05 -10.60 5.15
CA GLN A 153 -11.04 -10.98 4.13
C GLN A 153 -12.38 -10.26 4.37
N ALA A 154 -12.82 -10.12 5.61
CA ALA A 154 -14.06 -9.40 5.94
C ALA A 154 -13.99 -7.92 5.53
N LEU A 155 -12.81 -7.28 5.66
CA LEU A 155 -12.59 -5.91 5.16
C LEU A 155 -12.74 -5.83 3.63
N VAL A 156 -12.14 -6.78 2.91
CA VAL A 156 -12.22 -6.84 1.44
C VAL A 156 -13.64 -7.13 0.95
N GLU A 157 -14.38 -8.01 1.61
CA GLU A 157 -15.78 -8.33 1.29
C GLU A 157 -16.71 -7.11 1.45
N ARG A 158 -16.33 -6.14 2.30
CA ARG A 158 -17.01 -4.85 2.47
C ARG A 158 -16.54 -3.77 1.48
N GLY A 159 -15.63 -4.12 0.58
CA GLY A 159 -15.15 -3.23 -0.49
C GLY A 159 -13.94 -2.39 -0.12
N ALA A 160 -13.25 -2.71 0.98
CA ALA A 160 -11.91 -2.16 1.24
C ALA A 160 -10.87 -2.85 0.35
N LEU A 161 -9.79 -2.14 0.07
CA LEU A 161 -8.60 -2.66 -0.60
C LEU A 161 -7.47 -2.80 0.43
N LEU A 162 -6.46 -3.62 0.15
CA LEU A 162 -5.35 -3.88 1.07
C LEU A 162 -4.01 -3.52 0.43
N GLN A 163 -3.17 -2.80 1.16
CA GLN A 163 -1.78 -2.51 0.79
C GLN A 163 -0.84 -3.21 1.76
N VAL A 164 0.01 -4.11 1.26
CA VAL A 164 1.07 -4.76 2.07
C VAL A 164 2.37 -3.99 1.92
N THR A 165 3.14 -3.84 3.00
CA THR A 165 4.45 -3.18 2.92
C THR A 165 5.50 -4.13 2.35
N ALA A 166 6.29 -3.66 1.37
CA ALA A 166 7.27 -4.46 0.67
C ALA A 166 8.31 -5.11 1.61
N SER A 167 8.78 -4.36 2.62
CA SER A 167 9.73 -4.88 3.62
C SER A 167 9.13 -5.97 4.51
N SER A 168 7.81 -6.04 4.67
CA SER A 168 7.11 -7.08 5.43
C SER A 168 7.34 -8.49 4.84
N LEU A 169 7.67 -8.61 3.55
CA LEU A 169 8.01 -9.89 2.90
C LEU A 169 9.29 -10.52 3.47
N ARG A 170 10.18 -9.71 4.08
CA ARG A 170 11.40 -10.17 4.75
C ARG A 170 11.41 -9.88 6.25
N ALA A 171 10.30 -9.40 6.82
CA ALA A 171 10.17 -9.10 8.24
C ALA A 171 10.18 -10.37 9.12
N ALA A 172 10.01 -10.18 10.43
CA ALA A 172 9.91 -11.25 11.41
C ALA A 172 8.82 -12.28 11.05
N PRO A 173 8.94 -13.54 11.49
CA PRO A 173 8.05 -14.62 11.04
C PRO A 173 6.55 -14.35 11.10
N PRO A 174 5.98 -13.71 12.16
CA PRO A 174 4.53 -13.46 12.21
C PRO A 174 4.04 -12.52 11.09
N VAL A 175 4.71 -11.38 10.92
CA VAL A 175 4.40 -10.38 9.88
C VAL A 175 4.59 -10.97 8.47
N ARG A 176 5.70 -11.70 8.27
CA ARG A 176 5.98 -12.35 6.99
C ARG A 176 4.95 -13.43 6.64
N ALA A 177 4.52 -14.22 7.62
CA ALA A 177 3.49 -15.24 7.44
C ALA A 177 2.13 -14.62 7.09
N ALA A 178 1.74 -13.53 7.77
CA ALA A 178 0.54 -12.78 7.45
C ALA A 178 0.59 -12.21 6.03
N ALA A 179 1.68 -11.52 5.65
CA ALA A 179 1.88 -11.00 4.30
C ALA A 179 1.73 -12.10 3.24
N ARG A 180 2.43 -13.23 3.43
CA ARG A 180 2.39 -14.38 2.52
C ARG A 180 0.98 -14.97 2.41
N PHE A 181 0.26 -15.08 3.52
CA PHE A 181 -1.12 -15.55 3.53
C PHE A 181 -2.03 -14.62 2.73
N LEU A 182 -2.03 -13.32 3.05
CA LEU A 182 -2.89 -12.33 2.38
C LEU A 182 -2.62 -12.27 0.88
N MET A 183 -1.35 -12.23 0.49
CA MET A 183 -0.93 -12.24 -0.92
C MET A 183 -1.34 -13.55 -1.61
N GLY A 184 -1.05 -14.71 -1.01
CA GLY A 184 -1.38 -16.03 -1.57
C GLY A 184 -2.88 -16.31 -1.70
N ARG A 185 -3.71 -15.62 -0.92
CA ARG A 185 -5.18 -15.65 -1.03
C ARG A 185 -5.74 -14.65 -2.04
N GLY A 186 -4.89 -13.83 -2.66
CA GLY A 186 -5.30 -12.81 -3.62
C GLY A 186 -6.04 -11.63 -2.99
N LEU A 187 -5.88 -11.40 -1.68
CA LEU A 187 -6.54 -10.31 -0.95
C LEU A 187 -5.80 -8.96 -1.09
N VAL A 188 -4.52 -9.01 -1.49
CA VAL A 188 -3.65 -7.83 -1.58
C VAL A 188 -3.83 -7.12 -2.92
N HIS A 189 -4.03 -5.81 -2.85
CA HIS A 189 -4.28 -4.96 -3.99
C HIS A 189 -3.06 -4.11 -4.36
N PHE A 190 -2.22 -3.80 -3.37
CA PHE A 190 -1.04 -2.95 -3.54
C PHE A 190 0.16 -3.48 -2.75
N LEU A 191 1.34 -3.22 -3.29
CA LEU A 191 2.62 -3.40 -2.60
C LEU A 191 3.32 -2.04 -2.63
N ALA A 192 3.62 -1.48 -1.46
CA ALA A 192 4.17 -0.13 -1.32
C ALA A 192 5.32 -0.13 -0.30
N SER A 193 6.14 0.93 -0.27
CA SER A 193 7.35 0.93 0.56
C SER A 193 7.08 1.20 2.03
N ASP A 194 6.12 2.07 2.33
CA ASP A 194 5.91 2.65 3.67
C ASP A 194 7.25 3.17 4.23
N ALA A 195 7.95 3.91 3.38
CA ALA A 195 9.29 4.41 3.63
C ALA A 195 9.30 5.65 4.52
N HIS A 196 10.31 5.78 5.37
CA HIS A 196 10.46 6.85 6.35
C HIS A 196 11.85 7.49 6.35
N GLY A 197 12.85 6.86 5.72
CA GLY A 197 14.19 7.45 5.70
C GLY A 197 15.18 6.74 4.78
N ILE A 198 16.41 7.27 4.80
CA ILE A 198 17.51 6.80 3.94
C ILE A 198 18.29 5.62 4.54
N TYR A 199 18.23 5.44 5.87
CA TYR A 199 18.95 4.38 6.59
C TYR A 199 18.03 3.20 6.94
N HIS A 200 16.88 3.48 7.54
CA HIS A 200 15.85 2.52 7.94
C HIS A 200 14.56 2.80 7.17
N ARG A 201 13.73 1.77 6.95
CA ARG A 201 12.47 1.88 6.16
C ARG A 201 12.72 2.64 4.84
N ARG A 202 13.64 2.12 4.03
CA ARG A 202 14.09 2.74 2.78
C ARG A 202 13.01 2.61 1.68
N PRO A 203 12.89 3.58 0.77
CA PRO A 203 11.94 3.54 -0.34
C PRO A 203 12.43 2.58 -1.44
N ARG A 204 12.24 1.29 -1.22
CA ARG A 204 12.78 0.22 -2.07
C ARG A 204 11.77 -0.88 -2.37
N VAL A 205 10.70 -0.61 -3.12
CA VAL A 205 9.69 -1.62 -3.50
C VAL A 205 10.26 -2.67 -4.47
N GLY A 206 11.04 -2.22 -5.45
CA GLY A 206 11.74 -3.00 -6.49
C GLY A 206 12.58 -4.12 -5.92
N SER A 207 13.31 -3.82 -4.85
CA SER A 207 14.15 -4.77 -4.11
C SER A 207 13.40 -5.98 -3.52
N TYR A 208 12.06 -5.98 -3.49
CA TYR A 208 11.24 -7.10 -3.00
C TYR A 208 10.42 -7.80 -4.09
N LEU A 209 10.48 -7.34 -5.36
CA LEU A 209 9.62 -7.88 -6.42
C LEU A 209 9.91 -9.34 -6.74
N ASP A 210 11.17 -9.78 -6.73
CA ASP A 210 11.52 -11.17 -7.03
C ASP A 210 10.84 -12.13 -6.04
N LEU A 211 10.93 -11.82 -4.75
CA LEU A 211 10.28 -12.59 -3.69
C LEU A 211 8.75 -12.53 -3.79
N ALA A 212 8.19 -11.37 -4.12
CA ALA A 212 6.75 -11.25 -4.38
C ALA A 212 6.33 -12.12 -5.58
N CYS A 213 7.12 -12.15 -6.65
CA CYS A 213 6.86 -12.95 -7.84
C CYS A 213 6.95 -14.45 -7.54
N GLU A 214 7.88 -14.87 -6.69
CA GLU A 214 7.94 -16.26 -6.20
C GLU A 214 6.66 -16.68 -5.47
N TRP A 215 5.99 -15.77 -4.77
CA TRP A 215 4.80 -16.09 -3.97
C TRP A 215 3.50 -16.08 -4.78
N VAL A 216 3.32 -15.10 -5.65
CA VAL A 216 2.02 -14.86 -6.32
C VAL A 216 2.11 -14.76 -7.84
N GLY A 217 3.32 -14.85 -8.40
CA GLY A 217 3.56 -14.73 -9.83
C GLY A 217 3.64 -13.29 -10.33
N LYS A 218 4.36 -13.11 -11.45
CA LYS A 218 4.66 -11.81 -12.06
C LYS A 218 3.41 -10.97 -12.34
N THR A 219 2.36 -11.56 -12.93
CA THR A 219 1.13 -10.84 -13.27
C THR A 219 0.44 -10.23 -12.05
N ALA A 220 0.43 -10.93 -10.90
CA ALA A 220 -0.15 -10.39 -9.68
C ALA A 220 0.68 -9.23 -9.13
N VAL A 221 2.01 -9.34 -9.19
CA VAL A 221 2.93 -8.28 -8.76
C VAL A 221 2.82 -7.04 -9.65
N GLU A 222 2.83 -7.18 -10.97
CA GLU A 222 2.65 -6.07 -11.92
C GLU A 222 1.34 -5.32 -11.64
N ARG A 223 0.27 -6.05 -11.30
CA ARG A 223 -0.98 -5.42 -10.88
C ARG A 223 -0.81 -4.61 -9.60
N MET A 224 -0.12 -5.15 -8.60
CA MET A 224 0.08 -4.50 -7.29
C MET A 224 0.95 -3.24 -7.35
N VAL A 225 1.91 -3.15 -8.28
CA VAL A 225 2.92 -2.05 -8.33
C VAL A 225 2.86 -1.18 -9.58
N ILE A 226 2.01 -1.50 -10.56
CA ILE A 226 1.83 -0.74 -11.80
C ILE A 226 0.36 -0.42 -12.03
N HIS A 227 -0.48 -1.45 -12.25
CA HIS A 227 -1.84 -1.23 -12.76
C HIS A 227 -2.80 -0.65 -11.71
N ASN A 228 -2.86 -1.25 -10.53
CA ASN A 228 -3.75 -0.77 -9.47
C ASN A 228 -3.32 0.62 -8.98
N PRO A 229 -2.03 0.89 -8.70
CA PRO A 229 -1.60 2.24 -8.38
C PRO A 229 -1.93 3.30 -9.44
N ALA A 230 -1.74 2.98 -10.73
CA ALA A 230 -2.10 3.89 -11.81
C ALA A 230 -3.61 4.21 -11.84
N ALA A 231 -4.47 3.23 -11.52
CA ALA A 231 -5.90 3.46 -11.39
C ALA A 231 -6.24 4.40 -10.23
N VAL A 232 -5.57 4.22 -9.08
CA VAL A 232 -5.71 5.10 -7.90
C VAL A 232 -5.31 6.53 -8.25
N LEU A 233 -4.13 6.74 -8.86
CA LEU A 233 -3.66 8.07 -9.27
C LEU A 233 -4.61 8.74 -10.28
N ALA A 234 -5.28 7.95 -11.13
CA ALA A 234 -6.26 8.45 -12.09
C ALA A 234 -7.69 8.60 -11.52
N GLY A 235 -7.92 8.25 -10.25
CA GLY A 235 -9.26 8.26 -9.63
C GLY A 235 -10.24 7.23 -10.23
N LYS A 236 -9.73 6.24 -10.98
CA LYS A 236 -10.52 5.24 -11.70
C LYS A 236 -10.73 3.98 -10.85
N PRO A 237 -11.89 3.30 -10.98
CA PRO A 237 -12.08 1.99 -10.38
C PRO A 237 -10.96 1.00 -10.74
N LEU A 238 -10.61 0.11 -9.83
CA LEU A 238 -9.72 -1.01 -10.13
C LEU A 238 -10.47 -2.01 -11.02
N GLU A 239 -9.82 -2.48 -12.08
CA GLU A 239 -10.37 -3.53 -12.93
C GLU A 239 -10.47 -4.86 -12.16
N PRO A 240 -11.61 -5.56 -12.22
CA PRO A 240 -11.74 -6.89 -11.63
C PRO A 240 -10.70 -7.84 -12.23
N TYR A 241 -9.98 -8.57 -11.39
CA TYR A 241 -9.02 -9.55 -11.88
C TYR A 241 -9.75 -10.70 -12.58
N ARG A 242 -9.70 -10.70 -13.91
CA ARG A 242 -10.01 -11.88 -14.72
C ARG A 242 -8.73 -12.70 -14.84
N ASP A 243 -8.59 -13.71 -13.98
CA ASP A 243 -7.60 -14.76 -14.17
C ASP A 243 -7.79 -15.30 -15.59
N SER A 244 -6.81 -15.09 -16.48
CA SER A 244 -6.86 -15.52 -17.88
C SER A 244 -6.75 -17.05 -18.03
N GLY A 245 -7.18 -17.81 -17.02
CA GLY A 245 -7.28 -19.24 -17.06
C GLY A 245 -5.92 -19.93 -17.12
N ARG A 246 -5.06 -19.72 -16.11
CA ARG A 246 -3.98 -20.67 -15.83
C ARG A 246 -3.84 -20.96 -14.33
N ARG A 247 -4.93 -21.46 -13.75
CA ARG A 247 -4.80 -22.40 -12.63
C ARG A 247 -4.07 -23.65 -13.16
N MET A 248 -2.75 -23.71 -12.96
CA MET A 248 -2.05 -24.99 -12.99
C MET A 248 -2.76 -25.90 -11.99
N ARG A 249 -3.45 -26.92 -12.52
CA ARG A 249 -3.94 -28.04 -11.72
C ARG A 249 -2.71 -28.76 -11.16
N ALA A 250 -2.27 -28.35 -9.97
CA ALA A 250 -1.37 -29.14 -9.14
C ALA A 250 -2.17 -30.32 -8.55
N ARG A 251 -2.54 -31.27 -9.41
CA ARG A 251 -3.07 -32.61 -9.09
C ARG A 251 -3.17 -33.35 -10.42
N GLY A 252 -2.13 -34.12 -10.77
CA GLY A 252 -2.19 -35.02 -11.93
C GLY A 252 -0.92 -35.24 -12.77
N LEU A 253 0.29 -34.93 -12.28
CA LEU A 253 1.54 -35.23 -13.02
C LEU A 253 2.52 -36.13 -12.25
N LEU A 254 1.99 -37.03 -11.42
CA LEU A 254 2.74 -38.11 -10.79
C LEU A 254 2.40 -39.50 -11.37
N GLN A 255 1.90 -39.53 -12.61
CA GLN A 255 1.61 -40.79 -13.31
C GLN A 255 1.77 -40.65 -14.83
N SER A 256 2.96 -40.27 -15.31
CA SER A 256 3.32 -40.52 -16.72
C SER A 256 4.83 -40.58 -17.01
N MET A 257 5.67 -40.82 -16.00
CA MET A 257 7.14 -40.95 -16.18
C MET A 257 7.72 -42.26 -15.63
N VAL A 258 6.98 -43.37 -15.72
CA VAL A 258 7.50 -44.74 -15.45
C VAL A 258 7.17 -45.75 -16.57
N GLN A 259 6.86 -45.30 -17.80
CA GLN A 259 6.69 -46.21 -18.95
C GLN A 259 7.52 -45.78 -20.18
N ARG A 260 8.81 -45.51 -19.98
CA ARG A 260 9.81 -45.44 -21.08
C ARG A 260 11.16 -46.08 -20.75
N LEU A 261 11.18 -47.14 -19.94
CA LEU A 261 12.41 -47.91 -19.67
C LEU A 261 12.24 -49.45 -19.68
N THR A 262 11.17 -49.99 -20.29
CA THR A 262 11.04 -51.45 -20.52
C THR A 262 10.45 -51.75 -21.89
N ALA A 263 11.05 -51.18 -22.93
CA ALA A 263 10.83 -51.61 -24.31
C ALA A 263 12.19 -51.71 -25.02
N ARG A 264 12.99 -52.67 -24.57
CA ARG A 264 13.94 -53.47 -25.34
C ARG A 264 14.06 -54.82 -24.67
#